data_AF-A0A8X6HWA4-F1
#
_entry.id   AF-A0A8X6HWA4-F1
#
_cell.length_a   1.000
_cell.length_b   1.000
_cell.length_c   1.000
_cell.angle_alpha   90.00
_cell.angle_beta   90.00
_cell.angle_gamma   90.00
#
_symmetry.space_group_name_H-M   'P 1'
#
loop_
_entity.id
_entity.type
_entity.pdbx_description
1 polymer ?
#
loop_
_entity_poly.entity_id
_entity_poly.type
_entity_poly.pdbx_seq_one_letter_code
_entity_poly.pdbx_strand_id
1 'polypeptide(L)'
;MNFTKHNEHPELLRQLALEVIDNIPSQALVLYSDGGRTGSGVFMRTNTEKFRYRFRNPDNSSVFRSELVDIREALNLALGNRASDTWILIDSKSSVQFLYLKDILESALPGLLCHVPWIMDIVV
;
A
#
# COMPACT_ATOMS: atom_id res chain seq x y z
N MET A 1 -34.19 -11.85 -6.83
CA MET A 1 -32.88 -12.48 -7.07
C MET A 1 -32.24 -12.73 -5.72
N ASN A 2 -31.97 -13.99 -5.38
CA ASN A 2 -31.32 -14.37 -4.12
C ASN A 2 -29.81 -14.20 -4.29
N PHE A 3 -29.20 -13.33 -3.49
CA PHE A 3 -27.75 -13.20 -3.42
C PHE A 3 -27.20 -14.20 -2.41
N THR A 4 -26.60 -15.29 -2.90
CA THR A 4 -25.85 -16.21 -2.04
C THR A 4 -24.54 -15.57 -1.64
N LYS A 5 -24.32 -15.46 -0.33
CA LYS A 5 -23.25 -14.71 0.35
C LYS A 5 -21.83 -15.28 0.16
N HIS A 6 -21.64 -16.21 -0.76
CA HIS A 6 -20.36 -16.88 -1.01
C HIS A 6 -20.19 -17.11 -2.51
N ASN A 7 -19.09 -16.56 -3.05
CA ASN A 7 -18.34 -17.00 -4.25
C ASN A 7 -18.33 -16.11 -5.49
N GLU A 8 -19.12 -15.04 -5.62
CA GLU A 8 -19.01 -14.15 -6.80
C GLU A 8 -18.19 -12.88 -6.54
N HIS A 9 -18.10 -12.43 -5.28
CA HIS A 9 -17.38 -11.21 -4.92
C HIS A 9 -15.84 -11.31 -4.91
N PRO A 10 -15.20 -12.41 -4.46
CA PRO A 10 -13.74 -12.44 -4.36
C PRO A 10 -13.03 -12.41 -5.71
N GLU A 11 -13.58 -13.09 -6.73
CA GLU A 11 -12.94 -13.17 -8.05
C GLU A 11 -13.02 -11.85 -8.81
N LEU A 12 -14.17 -11.19 -8.76
CA LEU A 12 -14.35 -9.87 -9.37
C LEU A 12 -13.44 -8.83 -8.69
N LEU A 13 -13.38 -8.82 -7.36
CA LEU A 13 -12.48 -7.92 -6.62
C LEU A 13 -11.01 -8.21 -6.95
N ARG A 14 -10.64 -9.48 -7.08
CA ARG A 14 -9.29 -9.88 -7.51
C ARG A 14 -8.98 -9.39 -8.92
N GLN A 15 -9.92 -9.50 -9.85
CA GLN A 15 -9.75 -9.01 -11.21
C GLN A 15 -9.57 -7.49 -11.25
N LEU A 16 -10.40 -6.74 -10.52
CA LEU A 16 -10.28 -5.29 -10.42
C LEU A 16 -8.95 -4.86 -9.80
N ALA A 17 -8.48 -5.58 -8.76
CA ALA A 17 -7.17 -5.34 -8.16
C ALA A 17 -6.03 -5.56 -9.15
N LEU A 18 -6.08 -6.64 -9.93
CA LEU A 18 -5.09 -6.93 -10.97
C LEU A 18 -5.13 -5.88 -12.08
N GLU A 19 -6.31 -5.45 -12.52
CA GLU A 19 -6.45 -4.39 -13.52
C GLU A 19 -5.82 -3.07 -13.04
N VAL A 20 -6.00 -2.70 -11.77
CA VAL A 20 -5.35 -1.51 -11.21
C VAL A 20 -3.83 -1.69 -11.19
N ILE A 21 -3.32 -2.83 -10.72
CA ILE A 21 -1.88 -3.11 -10.65
C ILE A 21 -1.23 -3.10 -12.04
N ASP A 22 -1.90 -3.70 -13.03
CA ASP A 22 -1.41 -3.80 -14.40
C ASP A 22 -1.42 -2.45 -15.14
N ASN A 23 -2.32 -1.54 -14.74
CA ASN A 23 -2.40 -0.19 -15.31
C ASN A 23 -1.45 0.83 -14.63
N ILE A 24 -0.66 0.43 -13.62
CA ILE A 24 0.34 1.33 -13.03
C ILE A 24 1.40 1.67 -14.09
N PRO A 25 1.67 2.96 -14.37
CA PRO A 25 2.63 3.35 -15.42
C PRO A 25 4.00 2.72 -15.20
N SER A 26 4.65 2.28 -16.27
CA SER A 26 5.95 1.61 -16.18
C SER A 26 7.07 2.49 -15.61
N GLN A 27 6.94 3.81 -15.77
CA GLN A 27 7.85 4.82 -15.21
C GLN A 27 7.55 5.18 -13.75
N ALA A 28 6.41 4.76 -13.21
CA ALA A 28 6.03 5.09 -11.85
C ALA A 28 6.90 4.35 -10.83
N LEU A 29 7.19 5.03 -9.74
CA LEU A 29 7.80 4.41 -8.56
C LEU A 29 6.72 3.59 -7.85
N VAL A 30 6.93 2.30 -7.64
CA VAL A 30 5.97 1.43 -6.94
C VAL A 30 6.60 0.89 -5.67
N LEU A 31 5.95 1.12 -4.54
CA LEU A 31 6.36 0.67 -3.22
C LEU A 31 5.33 -0.33 -2.69
N TYR A 32 5.79 -1.46 -2.18
CA TYR A 32 4.96 -2.49 -1.57
C TYR A 32 5.39 -2.63 -0.12
N SER A 33 4.47 -2.45 0.82
CA SER A 33 4.72 -2.68 2.25
C SER A 33 4.35 -4.11 2.63
N ASP A 34 5.19 -4.76 3.44
CA ASP A 34 4.90 -6.07 4.04
C ASP A 34 5.31 -6.05 5.51
N GLY A 35 4.30 -6.03 6.39
CA GLY A 35 4.48 -5.90 7.84
C GLY A 35 4.26 -7.18 8.60
N GLY A 36 5.31 -7.68 9.24
CA GLY A 36 5.30 -8.88 10.06
C GLY A 36 5.72 -8.66 11.51
N ARG A 37 5.29 -9.56 12.40
CA ARG A 37 5.63 -9.53 13.84
C ARG A 37 7.13 -9.47 14.11
N THR A 38 7.93 -10.09 13.25
CA THR A 38 9.38 -10.21 13.40
C THR A 38 10.17 -9.17 12.61
N GLY A 39 9.51 -8.37 11.77
CA GLY A 39 10.18 -7.45 10.89
C GLY A 39 9.23 -6.83 9.88
N SER A 40 9.67 -5.70 9.36
CA SER A 40 8.94 -4.82 8.46
C SER A 40 9.74 -4.73 7.17
N GLY A 41 9.08 -4.78 6.02
CA GLY A 41 9.71 -4.69 4.71
C GLY A 41 9.03 -3.69 3.77
N VAL A 42 9.85 -2.99 2.99
CA VAL A 42 9.38 -2.23 1.83
C VAL A 42 10.10 -2.72 0.59
N PHE A 43 9.33 -3.16 -0.41
CA PHE A 43 9.84 -3.48 -1.73
C PHE A 43 9.59 -2.30 -2.67
N MET A 44 10.63 -1.77 -3.28
CA MET A 44 10.58 -0.63 -4.17
C MET A 44 10.91 -1.10 -5.59
N ARG A 45 10.06 -0.77 -6.55
CA ARG A 45 10.24 -1.02 -7.98
C ARG A 45 10.30 0.32 -8.71
N THR A 46 11.40 0.56 -9.39
CA THR A 46 11.52 1.61 -10.42
C THR A 46 11.37 0.99 -11.81
N ASN A 47 11.46 1.81 -12.86
CA ASN A 47 11.47 1.32 -14.25
C ASN A 47 12.68 0.42 -14.57
N THR A 48 13.79 0.54 -13.83
CA THR A 48 15.04 -0.17 -14.09
C THR A 48 15.43 -1.16 -13.00
N GLU A 49 15.05 -0.88 -11.76
CA GLU A 49 15.63 -1.53 -10.59
C GLU A 49 14.58 -1.93 -9.56
N LYS A 50 14.96 -2.90 -8.72
CA LYS A 50 14.15 -3.44 -7.64
C LYS A 50 14.98 -3.45 -6.37
N PHE A 51 14.48 -2.80 -5.33
CA PHE A 51 15.13 -2.71 -4.03
C PHE A 51 14.25 -3.34 -2.96
N ARG A 52 14.87 -4.00 -1.99
CA ARG A 52 14.19 -4.54 -0.81
C ARG A 52 14.81 -3.95 0.44
N TYR A 53 14.04 -3.15 1.15
CA TYR A 53 14.38 -2.61 2.46
C TYR A 53 13.79 -3.51 3.54
N ARG A 54 14.57 -3.80 4.57
CA ARG A 54 14.13 -4.58 5.74
C ARG A 54 14.44 -3.80 7.01
N PHE A 55 13.43 -3.65 7.83
CA PHE A 55 13.45 -2.93 9.09
C PHE A 55 13.23 -3.92 10.22
N ARG A 56 14.05 -3.82 11.26
CA ARG A 56 13.88 -4.66 12.44
C ARG A 56 12.88 -4.00 13.37
N ASN A 57 11.80 -4.72 13.67
CA ASN A 57 10.81 -4.28 14.64
C ASN A 57 11.29 -4.56 16.07
N PRO A 58 10.88 -3.75 17.05
CA PRO A 58 11.10 -4.05 18.46
C PRO A 58 10.52 -5.41 18.85
N ASP A 59 11.12 -6.05 19.85
CA ASP A 59 10.61 -7.32 20.40
C ASP A 59 9.16 -7.13 20.88
N ASN A 60 8.29 -8.09 20.56
CA ASN A 60 6.84 -8.07 20.84
C ASN A 60 6.01 -7.04 20.05
N SER A 61 6.45 -6.61 18.87
CA SER A 61 5.63 -5.78 17.98
C SER A 61 4.37 -6.52 17.50
N SER A 62 3.24 -5.82 17.49
CA SER A 62 2.02 -6.33 16.84
C SER A 62 2.12 -6.18 15.32
N VAL A 63 1.44 -7.06 14.59
CA VAL A 63 1.34 -6.99 13.12
C VAL A 63 0.91 -5.60 12.67
N PHE A 64 -0.14 -5.05 13.29
CA PHE A 64 -0.62 -3.71 12.99
C PHE A 64 0.44 -2.60 13.17
N ARG A 65 1.26 -2.68 14.23
CA ARG A 65 2.34 -1.68 14.42
C ARG A 65 3.43 -1.84 13.37
N SER A 66 3.74 -3.07 12.98
CA SER A 66 4.71 -3.38 11.92
C SER A 66 4.25 -2.81 10.58
N GLU A 67 3.01 -3.04 10.19
CA GLU A 67 2.44 -2.47 8.97
C GLU A 67 2.49 -0.93 8.97
N LEU A 68 2.20 -0.27 10.11
CA LEU A 68 2.34 1.19 10.21
C LEU A 68 3.79 1.67 10.08
N VAL A 69 4.76 0.88 10.56
CA VAL A 69 6.19 1.16 10.35
C VAL A 69 6.54 1.02 8.86
N ASP A 70 6.03 -0.01 8.18
CA ASP A 70 6.27 -0.18 6.75
C ASP A 70 5.70 0.94 5.91
N ILE A 71 4.48 1.38 6.21
CA ILE A 71 3.86 2.50 5.50
C ILE A 71 4.66 3.79 5.73
N ARG A 72 5.11 4.04 6.97
CA ARG A 72 5.97 5.20 7.28
C ARG A 72 7.27 5.15 6.47
N GLU A 73 7.95 4.01 6.42
CA GLU A 73 9.21 3.91 5.69
C GLU A 73 9.00 3.95 4.17
N ALA A 74 7.89 3.42 3.65
CA ALA A 74 7.50 3.58 2.25
C ALA A 74 7.27 5.07 1.91
N LEU A 75 6.59 5.82 2.77
CA LEU A 75 6.40 7.26 2.59
C LEU A 75 7.74 8.02 2.61
N ASN A 76 8.65 7.68 3.52
CA ASN A 76 9.99 8.28 3.55
C ASN A 76 10.76 8.03 2.25
N LEU A 77 10.68 6.80 1.71
CA LEU A 77 11.31 6.44 0.44
C LEU A 77 10.68 7.20 -0.74
N ALA A 78 9.35 7.31 -0.77
CA ALA A 78 8.62 8.08 -1.77
C ALA A 78 9.06 9.56 -1.78
N LEU A 79 9.10 10.19 -0.61
CA LEU A 79 9.52 11.59 -0.44
C LEU A 79 10.99 11.79 -0.84
N GLY A 80 11.86 10.82 -0.55
CA GLY A 80 13.27 10.87 -0.90
C GLY A 80 13.55 10.71 -2.41
N ASN A 81 12.72 9.94 -3.12
CA ASN A 81 12.95 9.64 -4.54
C ASN A 81 12.54 10.78 -5.49
N ARG A 82 11.75 11.76 -5.01
CA ARG A 82 11.22 12.89 -5.82
C ARG A 82 10.51 12.46 -7.12
N ALA A 83 10.04 11.22 -7.19
CA ALA A 83 9.30 10.71 -8.34
C ALA A 83 7.95 11.43 -8.42
N SER A 84 7.62 11.96 -9.60
CA SER A 84 6.36 12.68 -9.83
C SER A 84 5.13 11.78 -9.75
N ASP A 85 5.32 10.47 -9.95
CA ASP A 85 4.27 9.46 -9.95
C ASP A 85 4.73 8.29 -9.07
N THR A 86 4.14 8.19 -7.87
CA THR A 86 4.49 7.20 -6.85
C THR A 86 3.25 6.46 -6.37
N TRP A 87 3.31 5.14 -6.37
CA TRP A 87 2.25 4.23 -5.95
C TRP A 87 2.72 3.46 -4.72
N ILE A 88 1.93 3.50 -3.64
CA ILE A 88 2.19 2.72 -2.42
C ILE A 88 1.06 1.70 -2.29
N LEU A 89 1.40 0.42 -2.39
CA LEU A 89 0.48 -0.70 -2.27
C LEU A 89 0.58 -1.30 -0.88
N ILE A 90 -0.56 -1.33 -0.19
CA ILE A 90 -0.72 -1.76 1.20
C ILE A 90 -1.77 -2.86 1.22
N ASP A 91 -1.42 -4.02 1.78
CA ASP A 91 -2.29 -5.20 1.90
C ASP A 91 -3.14 -5.18 3.20
N SER A 92 -2.79 -4.32 4.16
CA SER A 92 -3.53 -4.17 5.41
C SER A 92 -4.67 -3.16 5.35
N LYS A 93 -5.89 -3.69 5.23
CA LYS A 93 -7.14 -2.92 5.39
C LYS A 93 -7.20 -2.12 6.68
N SER A 94 -6.79 -2.71 7.81
CA SER A 94 -6.80 -2.02 9.10
C SER A 94 -5.88 -0.80 9.10
N SER A 95 -4.71 -0.91 8.47
CA SER A 95 -3.74 0.19 8.39
C SER A 95 -4.25 1.31 7.50
N VAL A 96 -4.85 0.98 6.36
CA VAL A 96 -5.49 1.94 5.45
C VAL A 96 -6.64 2.67 6.13
N GLN A 97 -7.55 1.95 6.80
CA GLN A 97 -8.65 2.55 7.56
C GLN A 97 -8.17 3.47 8.68
N PHE A 98 -7.11 3.09 9.39
CA PHE A 98 -6.52 3.91 10.44
C PHE A 98 -5.94 5.22 9.91
N LEU A 99 -5.31 5.20 8.73
CA LEU A 99 -4.76 6.40 8.10
C LEU A 99 -5.85 7.35 7.62
N TYR A 100 -6.93 6.82 7.05
CA TYR A 100 -8.11 7.61 6.69
C TYR A 100 -8.75 8.26 7.91
N LEU A 101 -8.92 7.52 9.00
CA LEU A 101 -9.49 8.05 10.25
C LEU A 101 -8.60 9.11 10.92
N LYS A 102 -7.35 9.25 10.49
CA LYS A 102 -6.37 10.18 11.07
C LYS A 102 -6.03 11.39 10.20
N ASP A 103 -6.61 11.54 9.00
CA ASP A 103 -6.37 12.66 8.07
C ASP A 103 -4.88 12.94 7.74
N ILE A 104 -4.01 11.92 7.85
CA ILE A 104 -2.58 12.05 7.53
C ILE A 104 -2.36 12.10 6.01
N LEU A 105 -3.25 11.48 5.23
CA LEU A 105 -3.13 11.45 3.76
C LEU A 105 -3.54 12.77 3.10
N GLU A 106 -4.48 13.53 3.69
CA GLU A 106 -4.92 14.82 3.13
C GLU A 106 -4.00 15.99 3.52
N SER A 107 -3.39 15.94 4.71
CA SER A 107 -2.60 17.07 5.25
C SER A 107 -1.11 17.06 4.87
N ALA A 108 -0.56 15.93 4.41
CA ALA A 108 0.88 15.81 4.13
C ALA A 108 1.31 16.24 2.71
N LEU A 109 0.38 16.44 1.77
CA LEU A 109 0.73 16.68 0.36
C LEU A 109 -0.25 17.65 -0.36
N PRO A 110 -0.14 18.98 -0.17
CA PRO A 110 -0.91 19.93 -0.97
C PRO A 110 -0.31 19.99 -2.38
N GLY A 111 -0.83 19.16 -3.29
CA GLY A 111 -0.36 19.08 -4.68
C GLY A 111 -0.40 17.66 -5.26
N LEU A 112 -0.55 16.63 -4.43
CA LEU A 112 -1.01 15.34 -4.90
C LEU A 112 -2.52 15.47 -5.06
N LEU A 113 -2.96 15.84 -6.27
CA LEU A 113 -4.36 15.67 -6.66
C LEU A 113 -4.58 14.16 -6.58
N CYS A 114 -4.98 13.72 -5.40
CA CYS A 114 -5.43 12.39 -5.14
C CYS A 114 -6.78 12.32 -5.88
N HIS A 115 -6.70 12.06 -7.18
CA HIS A 115 -7.76 11.35 -7.85
C HIS A 115 -7.75 9.99 -7.15
N VAL A 116 -8.49 9.87 -6.04
CA VAL A 116 -8.69 8.61 -5.33
C VAL A 116 -10.05 8.05 -5.70
N PRO A 117 -10.25 7.48 -6.90
CA PRO A 117 -11.35 6.57 -7.09
C PRO A 117 -11.06 5.17 -6.53
N TRP A 118 -9.83 4.85 -6.07
CA TRP A 118 -9.49 3.47 -5.69
C TRP A 118 -8.40 3.39 -4.59
N ILE A 119 -8.77 3.52 -3.32
CA ILE A 119 -8.06 2.72 -2.31
C ILE A 119 -8.67 1.31 -2.40
N MET A 120 -7.91 0.39 -2.99
CA MET A 120 -8.30 -1.01 -3.04
C MET A 120 -7.82 -1.70 -1.77
N ASP A 121 -8.78 -2.13 -0.94
CA ASP A 121 -8.57 -3.18 0.05
C ASP A 121 -8.18 -4.47 -0.71
N ILE A 122 -6.89 -4.72 -0.93
CA ILE A 122 -6.42 -6.04 -1.35
C ILE A 122 -6.24 -6.86 -0.07
N VAL A 123 -7.36 -7.26 0.53
CA VAL A 123 -7.40 -8.37 1.48
C VAL A 123 -7.74 -9.61 0.65
N VAL A 124 -6.71 -10.40 0.31
CA VAL A 124 -6.90 -11.78 -0.15
C VAL A 124 -7.23 -12.66 1.05
#